data_AF-A0A367E5B0-F1
#
_entry.id   AF-A0A367E5B0-F1
#
_cell.length_a   1.000
_cell.length_b   1.000
_cell.length_c   1.000
_cell.angle_alpha   90.00
_cell.angle_beta   90.00
_cell.angle_gamma   90.00
#
_symmetry.space_group_name_H-M   'P 1'
#
loop_
_entity.id
_entity.type
_entity.pdbx_description
1 polymer ?
#
loop_
_entity_poly.entity_id
_entity_poly.type
_entity_poly.pdbx_seq_one_letter_code
_entity_poly.pdbx_strand_id
1 'polypeptide(L)'
;MVAVVVLGDVLVRNVPGPVAVLVGGSPEPQAAAAGLARLLQQVPGAGVLRTGLGAFGALGLGAGFSAFGVDSSMRQVLPPETQSRPGGGPGSPSVLCAPLMNFYLGSRWRPVSTVRPLSAHASAAGARRWTVFSTWRSRCMPAAGHNACVLTGWARQSHALDAAERGRWWQGICRSALERYPQWSQRVRHEQGFAVGPELPVWARMPVPERAPGRVRGAGRGVAQ
;
A
#
# COMPACT_ATOMS: atom_id res chain seq x y z
N MET A 1 22.78 -0.15 -8.31
CA MET A 1 22.42 -0.95 -9.50
C MET A 1 21.00 -1.46 -9.29
N VAL A 2 20.01 -0.91 -10.00
CA VAL A 2 18.61 -1.34 -9.90
C VAL A 2 18.34 -2.23 -11.11
N ALA A 3 18.35 -3.54 -10.89
CA ALA A 3 17.95 -4.50 -11.91
C ALA A 3 16.41 -4.60 -11.86
N VAL A 4 15.74 -4.10 -12.91
CA VAL A 4 14.34 -4.45 -13.14
C VAL A 4 14.34 -5.85 -13.71
N VAL A 5 13.90 -6.79 -12.89
CA VAL A 5 13.97 -8.23 -13.16
C VAL A 5 12.55 -8.76 -13.14
N VAL A 6 11.99 -8.98 -14.33
CA VAL A 6 10.92 -9.96 -14.55
C VAL A 6 11.65 -11.27 -14.77
N LEU A 7 11.93 -12.03 -13.71
CA LEU A 7 12.59 -13.33 -13.88
C LEU A 7 11.92 -14.36 -12.98
N GLY A 8 11.70 -15.56 -13.53
CA GLY A 8 11.27 -16.72 -12.76
C GLY A 8 12.20 -16.98 -11.58
N ASP A 9 11.67 -17.66 -10.56
CA ASP A 9 12.25 -17.89 -9.23
C ASP A 9 13.75 -18.22 -9.20
N VAL A 10 14.26 -18.83 -10.27
CA VAL A 10 15.66 -19.25 -10.44
C VAL A 10 16.64 -18.07 -10.44
N LEU A 11 16.31 -16.94 -11.06
CA LEU A 11 17.28 -15.84 -11.20
C LEU A 11 17.36 -14.97 -9.96
N VAL A 12 16.25 -14.75 -9.27
CA VAL A 12 16.25 -13.94 -8.04
C VAL A 12 17.04 -14.63 -6.92
N ARG A 13 16.99 -15.97 -6.84
CA ARG A 13 17.71 -16.75 -5.80
C ARG A 13 19.23 -16.75 -5.97
N ASN A 14 19.73 -16.50 -7.18
CA ASN A 14 21.16 -16.61 -7.50
C ASN A 14 21.88 -15.24 -7.57
N VAL A 15 21.17 -14.12 -7.38
CA VAL A 15 21.79 -12.80 -7.33
C VAL A 15 22.37 -12.55 -5.93
N PRO A 16 23.69 -12.31 -5.80
CA PRO A 16 24.27 -11.96 -4.51
C PRO A 16 23.80 -10.55 -4.07
N GLY A 17 23.30 -10.47 -2.84
CA GLY A 17 22.89 -9.21 -2.20
C GLY A 17 21.37 -8.97 -2.19
N PRO A 18 20.93 -7.80 -1.70
CA PRO A 18 19.51 -7.47 -1.64
C PRO A 18 18.89 -7.36 -3.03
N VAL A 19 17.77 -8.04 -3.25
CA VAL A 19 16.99 -7.93 -4.50
C VAL A 19 15.69 -7.19 -4.24
N ALA A 20 15.31 -6.31 -5.17
CA ALA A 20 14.02 -5.65 -5.18
C ALA A 20 13.19 -6.13 -6.37
N VAL A 21 11.89 -6.33 -6.15
CA VAL A 21 10.92 -6.69 -7.18
C VAL A 21 9.91 -5.57 -7.39
N LEU A 22 9.47 -5.44 -8.62
CA LEU A 22 8.41 -4.56 -9.06
C LEU A 22 7.29 -5.44 -9.60
N VAL A 23 6.11 -5.40 -8.97
CA VAL A 23 4.97 -6.22 -9.39
C VAL A 23 4.11 -5.42 -10.36
N GLY A 24 3.93 -5.94 -11.57
CA GLY A 24 3.14 -5.32 -12.63
C GLY A 24 2.43 -6.36 -13.49
N GLY A 25 1.60 -5.90 -14.43
CA GLY A 25 1.06 -6.74 -15.51
C GLY A 25 -0.20 -7.57 -15.19
N SER A 26 -0.69 -7.60 -13.95
CA SER A 26 -2.01 -8.19 -13.68
C SER A 26 -3.10 -7.12 -13.67
N PRO A 27 -4.14 -7.23 -14.52
CA PRO A 27 -5.30 -6.32 -14.46
C PRO A 27 -6.19 -6.61 -13.25
N GLU A 28 -5.97 -7.73 -12.54
CA GLU A 28 -6.76 -8.25 -11.43
C GLU A 28 -6.03 -7.98 -10.08
N PRO A 29 -6.48 -7.00 -9.28
CA PRO A 29 -5.77 -6.63 -8.04
C PRO A 29 -5.73 -7.78 -7.01
N GLN A 30 -6.74 -8.65 -6.99
CA GLN A 30 -6.76 -9.84 -6.13
C GLN A 30 -5.61 -10.80 -6.47
N ALA A 31 -5.38 -11.01 -7.77
CA ALA A 31 -4.28 -11.85 -8.25
C ALA A 31 -2.92 -11.24 -7.92
N ALA A 32 -2.81 -9.91 -7.90
CA ALA A 32 -1.58 -9.21 -7.52
C ALA A 32 -1.20 -9.48 -6.05
N ALA A 33 -2.14 -9.38 -5.10
CA ALA A 33 -1.87 -9.65 -3.69
C ALA A 33 -1.49 -11.12 -3.44
N ALA A 34 -2.20 -12.07 -4.06
CA ALA A 34 -1.89 -13.49 -3.95
C ALA A 34 -0.55 -13.86 -4.63
N GLY A 35 -0.28 -13.29 -5.80
CA GLY A 35 0.98 -13.48 -6.52
C GLY A 35 2.18 -12.94 -5.74
N LEU A 36 2.03 -11.76 -5.12
CA LEU A 36 3.04 -11.20 -4.23
C LEU A 36 3.32 -12.11 -3.03
N ALA A 37 2.29 -12.70 -2.43
CA ALA A 37 2.48 -13.63 -1.32
C ALA A 37 3.27 -14.88 -1.74
N ARG A 38 2.94 -15.47 -2.90
CA ARG A 38 3.68 -16.61 -3.45
C ARG A 38 5.15 -16.26 -3.72
N LEU A 39 5.39 -15.09 -4.34
CA LEU A 39 6.74 -14.60 -4.63
C LEU A 39 7.58 -14.48 -3.35
N LEU A 40 7.03 -13.92 -2.28
CA LEU A 40 7.76 -13.75 -1.01
C LEU A 40 8.00 -15.07 -0.26
N GLN A 41 7.16 -16.09 -0.48
CA GLN A 41 7.44 -17.45 -0.01
C GLN A 41 8.61 -18.07 -0.78
N GLN A 42 8.71 -17.79 -2.09
CA GLN A 42 9.77 -18.32 -2.94
C GLN A 42 11.09 -17.57 -2.80
N VAL A 43 11.04 -16.28 -2.49
CA VAL A 43 12.20 -15.40 -2.29
C VAL A 43 12.04 -14.59 -1.01
N PRO A 44 12.30 -15.21 0.16
CA PRO A 44 12.25 -14.51 1.44
C PRO A 44 13.26 -13.36 1.49
N GLY A 45 12.88 -12.25 2.12
CA GLY A 45 13.75 -11.08 2.27
C GLY A 45 13.86 -10.18 1.03
N ALA A 46 13.22 -10.54 -0.08
CA ALA A 46 13.12 -9.63 -1.23
C ALA A 46 12.44 -8.31 -0.83
N GLY A 47 12.90 -7.21 -1.42
CA GLY A 47 12.27 -5.91 -1.28
C GLY A 47 11.16 -5.73 -2.30
N VAL A 48 10.08 -5.03 -1.96
CA VAL A 48 8.94 -4.80 -2.87
C VAL A 48 8.77 -3.32 -3.13
N LEU A 49 8.93 -2.90 -4.39
CA LEU A 49 8.85 -1.49 -4.79
C LEU A 49 7.60 -1.20 -5.61
N ARG A 50 7.24 0.09 -5.68
CA ARG A 50 6.10 0.63 -6.44
C ARG A 50 4.82 -0.15 -6.21
N THR A 51 4.47 -0.36 -4.94
CA THR A 51 3.24 -1.06 -4.55
C THR A 51 2.31 -0.13 -3.77
N GLY A 52 1.02 -0.43 -3.77
CA GLY A 52 0.01 0.19 -2.93
C GLY A 52 0.02 -0.42 -1.54
N LEU A 53 -1.17 -0.79 -1.04
CA LEU A 53 -1.34 -1.41 0.29
C LEU A 53 -0.50 -2.68 0.45
N GLY A 54 -0.19 -3.37 -0.65
CA GLY A 54 0.75 -4.49 -0.68
C GLY A 54 2.13 -4.20 -0.08
N ALA A 55 2.53 -2.94 0.11
CA ALA A 55 3.79 -2.60 0.80
C ALA A 55 3.86 -3.19 2.22
N PHE A 56 2.79 -2.99 2.99
CA PHE A 56 2.73 -3.46 4.37
C PHE A 56 2.40 -4.95 4.44
N GLY A 57 1.59 -5.44 3.50
CA GLY A 57 1.36 -6.88 3.33
C GLY A 57 2.67 -7.63 3.06
N ALA A 58 3.52 -7.10 2.18
CA ALA A 58 4.84 -7.64 1.90
C ALA A 58 5.72 -7.70 3.15
N LEU A 59 5.79 -6.61 3.92
CA LEU A 59 6.53 -6.59 5.19
C LEU A 59 6.01 -7.64 6.18
N GLY A 60 4.69 -7.82 6.26
CA GLY A 60 4.05 -8.85 7.06
C GLY A 60 4.33 -10.29 6.59
N LEU A 61 4.70 -10.47 5.32
CA LEU A 61 5.08 -11.74 4.71
C LEU A 61 6.60 -11.98 4.66
N GLY A 62 7.40 -11.09 5.28
CA GLY A 62 8.84 -11.26 5.38
C GLY A 62 9.67 -10.61 4.27
N ALA A 63 9.10 -9.64 3.54
CA ALA A 63 9.89 -8.76 2.68
C ALA A 63 10.96 -8.02 3.51
N GLY A 64 12.17 -7.88 2.97
CA GLY A 64 13.27 -7.21 3.65
C GLY A 64 13.07 -5.69 3.75
N PHE A 65 12.40 -5.12 2.75
CA PHE A 65 11.99 -3.72 2.69
C PHE A 65 10.80 -3.56 1.75
N SER A 66 10.09 -2.43 1.84
CA SER A 66 9.08 -2.10 0.84
C SER A 66 8.93 -0.60 0.65
N ALA A 67 8.44 -0.19 -0.52
CA ALA A 67 8.11 1.19 -0.83
C ALA A 67 6.65 1.34 -1.26
N PHE A 68 5.95 2.24 -0.60
CA PHE A 68 4.59 2.64 -0.93
C PHE A 68 4.60 3.88 -1.85
N GLY A 69 3.91 3.83 -2.98
CA GLY A 69 3.81 4.98 -3.89
C GLY A 69 2.90 6.10 -3.35
N VAL A 70 3.32 7.36 -3.37
CA VAL A 70 2.51 8.46 -2.83
C VAL A 70 1.28 8.81 -3.67
N ASP A 71 1.30 8.48 -4.96
CA ASP A 71 0.18 8.57 -5.90
C ASP A 71 -0.10 7.21 -6.57
N SER A 72 -1.13 7.13 -7.42
CA SER A 72 -1.50 5.89 -8.10
C SER A 72 -0.47 5.43 -9.15
N SER A 73 0.20 6.35 -9.85
CA SER A 73 1.18 5.99 -10.89
C SER A 73 2.45 5.40 -10.28
N MET A 74 2.80 5.80 -9.05
CA MET A 74 3.92 5.23 -8.29
C MET A 74 3.59 3.90 -7.59
N ARG A 75 2.33 3.45 -7.58
CA ARG A 75 1.89 2.19 -6.93
C ARG A 75 1.72 1.02 -7.88
N GLN A 76 1.89 1.26 -9.18
CA GLN A 76 1.63 0.28 -10.21
C GLN A 76 2.74 0.34 -11.27
N VAL A 77 3.05 -0.82 -11.82
CA VAL A 77 3.81 -0.95 -13.06
C VAL A 77 2.83 -1.34 -14.16
N LEU A 78 2.54 -0.38 -15.04
CA LEU A 78 1.64 -0.55 -16.17
C LEU A 78 2.43 -0.98 -17.41
N PRO A 79 1.98 -2.02 -18.13
CA PRO A 79 2.51 -2.35 -19.45
C PRO A 79 2.45 -1.13 -20.40
N PRO A 80 3.43 -0.94 -21.31
CA PRO A 80 3.46 0.17 -22.27
C PRO A 80 2.14 0.37 -23.02
N GLU A 81 1.49 -0.71 -23.42
CA GLU A 81 0.22 -0.74 -24.14
C GLU A 81 -1.00 -0.26 -23.32
N THR A 82 -0.88 -0.23 -22.00
CA THR A 82 -1.94 0.24 -21.08
C THR A 82 -1.74 1.67 -20.59
N GLN A 83 -0.64 2.32 -20.99
CA GLN A 83 -0.41 3.72 -20.64
C GLN A 83 -1.43 4.59 -21.38
N SER A 84 -2.41 5.10 -20.65
CA SER A 84 -3.44 5.98 -21.21
C SER A 84 -2.81 7.28 -21.73
N ARG A 85 -3.27 7.75 -22.89
CA ARG A 85 -2.96 9.09 -23.42
C ARG A 85 -3.26 10.16 -22.36
N PRO A 86 -2.59 11.33 -22.37
CA PRO A 86 -2.82 12.40 -21.41
C PRO A 86 -4.23 12.99 -21.58
N GLY A 87 -5.22 12.36 -20.97
CA GLY A 87 -6.53 12.95 -20.70
C GLY A 87 -6.42 13.81 -19.44
N GLY A 88 -7.02 15.00 -19.46
CA GLY A 88 -7.02 15.93 -18.33
C GLY A 88 -7.26 15.17 -17.02
N GLY A 89 -6.26 15.22 -16.14
CA GLY A 89 -6.26 14.45 -14.90
C GLY A 89 -7.49 14.73 -14.03
N PRO A 90 -7.74 13.90 -13.01
CA PRO A 90 -8.93 14.05 -12.17
C PRO A 90 -9.02 15.46 -11.59
N GLY A 91 -10.21 16.06 -11.61
CA GLY A 91 -10.45 17.44 -11.13
C GLY A 91 -10.20 17.68 -9.63
N SER A 92 -9.73 16.66 -8.90
CA SER A 92 -9.34 16.72 -7.49
C SER A 92 -8.28 15.66 -7.17
N PRO A 93 -7.39 15.91 -6.20
CA PRO A 93 -6.37 14.95 -5.78
C PRO A 93 -6.96 13.69 -5.14
N SER A 94 -6.18 12.62 -5.15
CA SER A 94 -6.51 11.35 -4.49
C SER A 94 -6.03 11.33 -3.04
N VAL A 95 -6.92 10.99 -2.11
CA VAL A 95 -6.70 11.09 -0.66
C VAL A 95 -6.96 9.75 0.01
N LEU A 96 -6.02 9.32 0.85
CA LEU A 96 -6.14 8.11 1.66
C LEU A 96 -7.14 8.32 2.80
N CYS A 97 -8.22 7.54 2.78
CA CYS A 97 -9.10 7.38 3.92
C CYS A 97 -8.58 6.22 4.79
N ALA A 98 -7.84 6.54 5.84
CA ALA A 98 -7.21 5.53 6.71
C ALA A 98 -8.20 4.48 7.26
N PRO A 99 -9.40 4.84 7.74
CA PRO A 99 -10.38 3.86 8.22
C PRO A 99 -10.86 2.86 7.18
N LEU A 100 -10.86 3.25 5.90
CA LEU A 100 -11.29 2.41 4.77
C LEU A 100 -10.12 1.79 4.02
N MET A 101 -8.88 2.16 4.37
CA MET A 101 -7.65 1.74 3.68
C MET A 101 -7.73 1.91 2.15
N ASN A 102 -8.37 2.97 1.67
CA ASN A 102 -8.51 3.19 0.23
C ASN A 102 -8.38 4.67 -0.12
N PHE A 103 -8.02 4.91 -1.37
CA PHE A 103 -7.86 6.22 -1.94
C PHE A 103 -9.13 6.65 -2.65
N TYR A 104 -9.56 7.87 -2.36
CA TYR A 104 -10.73 8.46 -2.99
C TYR A 104 -10.39 9.83 -3.51
N LEU A 105 -10.91 10.17 -4.69
CA LEU A 105 -10.84 11.52 -5.21
C LEU A 105 -11.46 12.49 -4.21
N GLY A 106 -10.81 13.64 -4.02
CA GLY A 106 -11.26 14.70 -3.14
C GLY A 106 -12.71 15.13 -3.37
N SER A 107 -13.17 15.09 -4.63
CA SER A 107 -14.55 15.36 -5.03
C SER A 107 -15.57 14.43 -4.35
N ARG A 108 -15.21 13.18 -4.07
CA ARG A 108 -16.08 12.19 -3.39
C ARG A 108 -16.45 12.60 -1.96
N TRP A 109 -15.67 13.50 -1.36
CA TRP A 109 -15.92 13.98 0.01
C TRP A 109 -16.80 15.23 0.06
N ARG A 110 -17.18 15.82 -1.08
CA ARG A 110 -18.05 17.02 -1.11
C ARG A 110 -19.40 16.79 -0.41
N PRO A 111 -20.12 15.68 -0.67
CA PRO A 111 -21.43 15.45 -0.04
C PRO A 111 -21.36 15.24 1.48
N VAL A 112 -20.15 15.00 2.02
CA VAL A 112 -19.94 14.65 3.43
C VAL A 112 -18.99 15.58 4.15
N SER A 113 -19.03 16.84 3.73
CA SER A 113 -18.23 17.93 4.27
C SER A 113 -18.34 18.15 5.79
N THR A 114 -19.40 17.62 6.41
CA THR A 114 -19.69 17.66 7.84
C THR A 114 -18.97 16.55 8.62
N VAL A 115 -18.54 15.47 7.96
CA VAL A 115 -17.78 14.39 8.60
C VAL A 115 -16.34 14.88 8.82
N ARG A 116 -15.91 14.98 10.07
CA ARG A 116 -14.52 15.31 10.39
C ARG A 116 -13.58 14.16 9.99
N PRO A 117 -12.36 14.46 9.53
CA PRO A 117 -11.33 13.44 9.40
C PRO A 117 -11.10 12.77 10.76
N LEU A 118 -11.19 11.44 10.80
CA LEU A 118 -10.97 10.65 12.02
C LEU A 118 -9.50 10.57 12.43
N SER A 119 -8.56 11.10 11.63
CA SER A 119 -7.14 11.04 11.95
C SER A 119 -6.66 12.33 12.60
N ALA A 120 -5.97 12.20 13.73
CA ALA A 120 -5.09 13.25 14.29
C ALA A 120 -4.00 13.72 13.30
N HIS A 121 -3.83 12.98 12.20
CA HIS A 121 -2.92 13.29 11.10
C HIS A 121 -3.47 14.39 10.17
N ALA A 122 -4.80 14.58 10.12
CA ALA A 122 -5.41 15.67 9.36
C ALA A 122 -5.10 17.05 9.97
N SER A 123 -4.90 17.14 11.30
CA SER A 123 -4.42 18.38 11.94
C SER A 123 -2.97 18.71 11.60
N ALA A 124 -2.10 17.71 11.40
CA ALA A 124 -0.72 17.94 10.98
C ALA A 124 -0.63 18.49 9.54
N ALA A 125 -1.61 18.19 8.69
CA ALA A 125 -1.75 18.77 7.35
C ALA A 125 -2.61 20.05 7.31
N GLY A 126 -3.03 20.59 8.46
CA GLY A 126 -3.92 21.77 8.55
C GLY A 126 -5.35 21.55 8.04
N ALA A 127 -5.70 20.34 7.61
CA ALA A 127 -7.00 20.03 7.01
C ALA A 127 -8.03 19.69 8.10
N ARG A 128 -8.84 20.69 8.51
CA ARG A 128 -9.93 20.47 9.47
C ARG A 128 -11.15 19.75 8.87
N ARG A 129 -11.24 19.62 7.53
CA ARG A 129 -12.37 19.00 6.80
C ARG A 129 -11.90 18.31 5.52
N TRP A 130 -12.54 17.22 5.12
CA TRP A 130 -12.22 16.50 3.86
C TRP A 130 -12.51 17.31 2.59
N THR A 131 -13.40 18.31 2.65
CA THR A 131 -13.64 19.25 1.55
C THR A 131 -12.43 20.09 1.21
N VAL A 132 -11.41 20.09 2.09
CA VAL A 132 -10.10 20.64 1.75
C VAL A 132 -9.49 19.89 0.57
N PHE A 133 -9.95 18.73 0.10
CA PHE A 133 -9.33 18.09 -1.08
C PHE A 133 -10.16 18.20 -2.37
N SER A 134 -11.27 18.93 -2.36
CA SER A 134 -12.29 18.86 -3.42
C SER A 134 -11.94 19.53 -4.77
N THR A 135 -10.78 20.18 -4.88
CA THR A 135 -10.30 20.87 -6.10
C THR A 135 -8.79 20.70 -6.27
N TRP A 136 -8.34 20.62 -7.53
CA TRP A 136 -6.93 20.40 -7.89
C TRP A 136 -6.01 21.61 -7.60
N ARG A 137 -6.43 22.81 -8.01
CA ARG A 137 -5.58 23.99 -8.28
C ARG A 137 -4.79 24.58 -7.10
N SER A 138 -4.95 24.07 -5.88
CA SER A 138 -4.20 24.53 -4.71
C SER A 138 -3.87 23.44 -3.68
N ARG A 139 -4.15 22.16 -3.97
CA ARG A 139 -4.35 21.16 -2.89
C ARG A 139 -3.71 19.79 -3.10
N CYS A 140 -2.91 19.61 -4.16
CA CYS A 140 -2.14 18.39 -4.38
C CYS A 140 -1.07 18.17 -3.29
N MET A 141 -0.36 19.21 -2.89
CA MET A 141 0.64 19.13 -1.82
C MET A 141 0.03 18.79 -0.44
N PRO A 142 -1.06 19.45 0.00
CA PRO A 142 -1.80 19.02 1.19
C PRO A 142 -2.30 17.56 1.14
N ALA A 143 -2.81 17.11 -0.01
CA ALA A 143 -3.27 15.72 -0.15
C ALA A 143 -2.11 14.72 -0.05
N ALA A 144 -0.97 15.00 -0.71
CA ALA A 144 0.24 14.20 -0.60
C ALA A 144 0.78 14.18 0.83
N GLY A 145 0.80 15.33 1.51
CA GLY A 145 1.19 15.44 2.92
C GLY A 145 0.29 14.63 3.85
N HIS A 146 -1.03 14.69 3.67
CA HIS A 146 -1.98 13.85 4.41
C HIS A 146 -1.70 12.36 4.17
N ASN A 147 -1.56 11.94 2.92
CA ASN A 147 -1.28 10.55 2.56
C ASN A 147 0.03 10.08 3.22
N ALA A 148 1.10 10.86 3.10
CA ALA A 148 2.39 10.56 3.71
C ALA A 148 2.30 10.47 5.24
N CYS A 149 1.52 11.33 5.88
CA CYS A 149 1.30 11.33 7.32
C CYS A 149 0.64 10.02 7.79
N VAL A 150 -0.43 9.59 7.12
CA VAL A 150 -1.12 8.32 7.40
C VAL A 150 -0.18 7.14 7.19
N LEU A 151 0.50 7.08 6.05
CA LEU A 151 1.40 5.99 5.68
C LEU A 151 2.59 5.89 6.63
N THR A 152 3.15 7.03 7.04
CA THR A 152 4.24 7.07 8.03
C THR A 152 3.75 6.59 9.40
N GLY A 153 2.51 6.92 9.79
CA GLY A 153 1.88 6.38 11.00
C GLY A 153 1.80 4.85 10.97
N TRP A 154 1.32 4.27 9.86
CA TRP A 154 1.30 2.82 9.66
C TRP A 154 2.70 2.20 9.63
N ALA A 155 3.66 2.86 8.99
CA ALA A 155 5.05 2.40 8.97
C ALA A 155 5.64 2.34 10.39
N ARG A 156 5.48 3.40 11.20
CA ARG A 156 5.95 3.40 12.59
C ARG A 156 5.30 2.30 13.42
N GLN A 157 3.98 2.10 13.29
CA GLN A 157 3.28 1.02 13.97
C GLN A 157 3.81 -0.36 13.55
N SER A 158 3.99 -0.59 12.25
CA SER A 158 4.55 -1.85 11.73
C SER A 158 5.99 -2.08 12.20
N HIS A 159 6.82 -1.03 12.22
CA HIS A 159 8.22 -1.13 12.65
C HIS A 159 8.38 -1.39 14.15
N ALA A 160 7.43 -0.93 14.97
CA ALA A 160 7.41 -1.20 16.41
C ALA A 160 7.06 -2.66 16.75
N LEU A 161 6.59 -3.44 15.77
CA LEU A 161 6.23 -4.84 15.93
C LEU A 161 7.37 -5.76 15.47
N ASP A 162 7.41 -6.93 16.09
CA ASP A 162 8.28 -8.01 15.65
C ASP A 162 7.85 -8.53 14.28
N ALA A 163 8.81 -9.11 13.54
CA ALA A 163 8.57 -9.61 12.19
C ALA A 163 7.40 -10.62 12.14
N ALA A 164 7.25 -11.46 13.16
CA ALA A 164 6.16 -12.44 13.27
C ALA A 164 4.78 -11.80 13.56
N GLU A 165 4.74 -10.59 14.12
CA GLU A 165 3.51 -9.90 14.50
C GLU A 165 3.00 -8.98 13.39
N ARG A 166 3.90 -8.46 12.54
CA ARG A 166 3.56 -7.53 11.45
C ARG A 166 2.47 -8.08 10.52
N GLY A 167 2.54 -9.37 10.18
CA GLY A 167 1.51 -10.02 9.35
C GLY A 167 0.15 -10.05 10.03
N ARG A 168 0.09 -10.39 11.32
CA ARG A 168 -1.17 -10.41 12.10
C ARG A 168 -1.74 -9.01 12.26
N TRP A 169 -0.88 -8.02 12.55
CA TRP A 169 -1.28 -6.63 12.62
C TRP A 169 -1.86 -6.13 11.31
N TRP A 170 -1.16 -6.39 10.18
CA TRP A 170 -1.62 -5.97 8.87
C TRP A 170 -2.98 -6.62 8.52
N GLN A 171 -3.10 -7.93 8.71
CA GLN A 171 -4.36 -8.65 8.51
C GLN A 171 -5.48 -8.09 9.39
N GLY A 172 -5.18 -7.75 10.65
CA GLY A 172 -6.12 -7.16 11.59
C GLY A 172 -6.64 -5.80 11.13
N ILE A 173 -5.75 -4.89 10.72
CA ILE A 173 -6.19 -3.57 10.22
C ILE A 173 -7.00 -3.67 8.93
N CYS A 174 -6.68 -4.63 8.05
CA CYS A 174 -7.47 -4.90 6.85
C CYS A 174 -8.89 -5.40 7.19
N ARG A 175 -9.02 -6.33 8.14
CA ARG A 175 -10.33 -6.79 8.64
C ARG A 175 -11.14 -5.64 9.24
N SER A 176 -10.53 -4.85 10.12
CA SER A 176 -11.20 -3.69 10.71
C SER A 176 -11.61 -2.66 9.66
N ALA A 177 -10.87 -2.50 8.56
CA ALA A 177 -11.27 -1.62 7.47
C ALA A 177 -12.53 -2.13 6.76
N LEU A 178 -12.60 -3.44 6.46
CA LEU A 178 -13.79 -4.06 5.87
C LEU A 178 -15.05 -3.87 6.73
N GLU A 179 -14.93 -4.03 8.04
CA GLU A 179 -16.04 -3.81 8.99
C GLU A 179 -16.53 -2.37 9.04
N ARG A 180 -15.65 -1.41 8.72
CA ARG A 180 -15.97 0.03 8.72
C ARG A 180 -16.67 0.48 7.44
N TYR A 181 -16.56 -0.25 6.34
CA TYR A 181 -17.19 0.13 5.07
C TYR A 181 -18.71 0.34 5.17
N PRO A 182 -19.50 -0.58 5.75
CA PRO A 182 -20.94 -0.37 5.94
C PRO A 182 -21.26 0.87 6.79
N GLN A 183 -20.51 1.07 7.88
CA GLN A 183 -20.70 2.20 8.79
C GLN A 183 -20.42 3.54 8.09
N TRP A 184 -19.37 3.59 7.27
CA TRP A 184 -19.05 4.76 6.47
C TRP A 184 -20.09 5.01 5.38
N SER A 185 -20.51 3.98 4.65
CA SER A 185 -21.56 4.11 3.63
C SER A 185 -22.88 4.63 4.23
N GLN A 186 -23.27 4.14 5.42
CA GLN A 186 -24.43 4.67 6.15
C GLN A 186 -24.25 6.12 6.60
N ARG A 187 -23.11 6.47 7.21
CA ARG A 187 -22.83 7.83 7.69
C ARG A 187 -22.81 8.85 6.55
N VAL A 188 -22.33 8.44 5.39
CA VAL A 188 -22.08 9.33 4.26
C VAL A 188 -23.33 9.50 3.39
N ARG A 189 -24.35 8.63 3.51
CA ARG A 189 -25.60 8.65 2.72
C ARG A 189 -25.35 8.93 1.23
N HIS A 190 -24.22 8.45 0.71
CA HIS A 190 -23.85 8.61 -0.68
C HIS A 190 -24.58 7.54 -1.48
N GLU A 191 -25.28 7.92 -2.54
CA GLU A 191 -26.11 7.01 -3.35
C GLU A 191 -25.33 5.79 -3.86
N GLN A 192 -24.04 5.95 -4.13
CA GLN A 192 -23.15 4.88 -4.59
C GLN A 192 -22.26 4.24 -3.49
N GLY A 193 -22.40 4.66 -2.23
CA GLY A 193 -21.57 4.19 -1.11
C GLY A 193 -20.05 4.38 -1.31
N PHE A 194 -19.24 3.72 -0.47
CA PHE A 194 -17.81 3.53 -0.73
C PHE A 194 -17.53 2.12 -1.22
N ALA A 195 -16.87 2.00 -2.37
CA ALA A 195 -16.44 0.70 -2.89
C ALA A 195 -15.22 0.19 -2.12
N VAL A 196 -15.29 -1.08 -1.73
CA VAL A 196 -14.17 -1.81 -1.11
C VAL A 196 -13.05 -1.97 -2.15
N GLY A 197 -11.81 -1.64 -1.74
CA GLY A 197 -10.65 -1.86 -2.59
C GLY A 197 -10.47 -3.38 -2.86
N PRO A 198 -10.26 -3.82 -4.10
CA PRO A 198 -10.26 -5.23 -4.48
C PRO A 198 -9.20 -6.08 -3.77
N GLU A 199 -8.05 -5.49 -3.40
CA GLU A 199 -7.00 -6.19 -2.66
C GLU A 199 -7.30 -6.37 -1.17
N LEU A 200 -8.16 -5.53 -0.60
CA LEU A 200 -8.39 -5.46 0.85
C LEU A 200 -8.96 -6.76 1.43
N PRO A 201 -9.98 -7.40 0.82
CA PRO A 201 -10.45 -8.73 1.24
C PRO A 201 -9.38 -9.82 1.17
N VAL A 202 -8.46 -9.74 0.20
CA VAL A 202 -7.38 -10.72 0.05
C VAL A 202 -6.39 -10.57 1.21
N TRP A 203 -5.94 -9.36 1.49
CA TRP A 203 -5.05 -9.09 2.62
C TRP A 203 -5.69 -9.43 3.98
N ALA A 204 -6.99 -9.20 4.14
CA ALA A 204 -7.73 -9.52 5.36
C ALA A 204 -7.82 -11.04 5.64
N ARG A 205 -7.70 -11.88 4.62
CA ARG A 205 -7.78 -13.35 4.71
C ARG A 205 -6.44 -14.04 4.50
N MET A 206 -5.39 -13.29 4.16
CA MET A 206 -4.08 -13.84 3.84
C MET A 206 -3.55 -14.61 5.05
N PRO A 207 -3.12 -15.88 4.88
CA PRO A 207 -2.46 -16.62 5.94
C PRO A 207 -1.22 -15.88 6.43
N VAL A 208 -1.08 -15.74 7.75
CA VAL A 208 0.10 -15.13 8.35
C VAL A 208 1.12 -16.23 8.67
N PRO A 209 2.36 -16.14 8.17
CA PRO A 209 3.40 -17.10 8.50
C PRO A 209 3.63 -17.15 10.02
N GLU A 210 3.58 -18.34 10.62
CA GLU A 210 3.79 -18.51 12.07
C GLU A 210 5.24 -18.26 12.51
N ARG A 211 6.18 -18.33 11.57
CA ARG A 211 7.60 -17.99 11.78
C ARG A 211 8.05 -17.01 10.71
N ALA A 212 8.72 -15.95 11.14
CA ALA A 212 9.46 -15.11 10.21
C ALA A 212 10.55 -15.96 9.53
N PRO A 213 10.69 -15.92 8.19
CA PRO A 213 11.80 -16.59 7.53
C PRO A 213 13.10 -16.03 8.13
N GLY A 214 13.95 -16.92 8.65
CA GLY A 214 15.19 -16.53 9.31
C GLY A 214 16.01 -15.63 8.39
N ARG A 215 16.67 -14.62 8.97
CA ARG A 215 17.66 -13.81 8.23
C ARG A 215 18.60 -14.77 7.52
N VAL A 216 18.64 -14.72 6.19
CA VAL A 216 19.74 -15.29 5.42
C VAL A 216 20.99 -14.57 5.90
N ARG A 217 21.79 -15.22 6.76
CA ARG A 217 23.10 -14.71 7.14
C ARG A 217 23.89 -14.62 5.85
N GLY A 218 24.15 -13.39 5.39
CA GLY A 218 25.10 -13.16 4.32
C GLY A 218 26.40 -13.88 4.68
N ALA A 219 26.87 -14.76 3.79
CA ALA A 219 28.14 -15.43 3.93
C ALA A 219 29.22 -14.36 4.11
N GLY A 220 29.68 -14.19 5.34
CA GLY A 220 30.90 -13.45 5.64
C GLY A 220 32.03 -14.21 4.96
N ARG A 221 32.47 -13.73 3.80
CA ARG A 221 33.78 -14.11 3.28
C ARG A 221 34.80 -13.55 4.26
N GLY A 222 35.34 -14.44 5.09
CA GLY A 222 36.61 -14.18 5.78
C GLY A 222 37.64 -13.85 4.72
N VAL A 223 38.11 -12.60 4.73
CA VAL A 223 39.36 -12.24 4.09
C VAL A 223 40.43 -12.69 5.09
N ALA A 224 41.13 -13.76 4.74
CA ALA A 224 42.35 -14.13 5.42
C ALA A 224 43.37 -12.99 5.26
N GLN A 225 43.99 -12.60 6.37
CA GLN A 225 45.31 -11.98 6.39
C GLN A 225 46.33 -13.05 6.74
#